data_AF-A0A6J8BMW6-F1
#
_entry.id   AF-A0A6J8BMW6-F1
#
_cell.length_a   1.000
_cell.length_b   1.000
_cell.length_c   1.000
_cell.angle_alpha   90.00
_cell.angle_beta   90.00
_cell.angle_gamma   90.00
#
_symmetry.space_group_name_H-M   'P 1'
#
loop_
_entity.id
_entity.type
_entity.pdbx_description
1 polymer ?
#
loop_
_entity_poly.entity_id
_entity_poly.type
_entity_poly.pdbx_seq_one_letter_code
_entity_poly.pdbx_strand_id
1 'polypeptide(L)'
;MNSDNLGDTCSYQYEEQYNLRPHRLTSGYNETTSYFETESCCNTNSQGIEASVIRIDRLGKFNEFLETCDISPVKCLTESLEKSSERTKRRYLSKANTCITALLNTICPDDSEFVKKSLFGDQENDKNKTTSSLLDAIVRSYMVANTSTLRRQLLSIATNDYSFAEVSASIPGLSHYKFYSAKKHAQNIGLGVLAQTSKIPRSKINDGQLDHFLDFITSNHLIKDLPIGEKTLQLSTGELIQTPNVIRSIAPATIIRQYTQLCEDENIQPLGTSTMYKILTDCSASVRQSMEGLDYYISEGSRAFTDLTETVEQLDLTLDEKKKTLDNLVVAKHYLKTDFKLHVNRSSSIADHCCSYALSEEKGPFCQKCDDHSHTDECQQCCFVDETLSFILKSAIERHWDNPEAVLFKVEKAIADIYEWKSHILR
;
A
#
# COMPACT_ATOMS: atom_id res chain seq x y z
N MET A 1 -6.76 32.97 -50.49
CA MET A 1 -6.51 31.53 -50.34
C MET A 1 -6.43 31.28 -48.84
N ASN A 2 -7.55 31.39 -48.13
CA ASN A 2 -8.60 30.35 -47.99
C ASN A 2 -7.99 29.18 -47.20
N SER A 3 -8.14 29.16 -45.87
CA SER A 3 -9.34 28.74 -45.10
C SER A 3 -9.39 27.20 -45.00
N ASP A 4 -9.80 26.54 -43.91
CA ASP A 4 -10.58 26.90 -42.71
C ASP A 4 -9.92 26.25 -41.44
N ASN A 5 -10.07 26.74 -40.19
CA ASN A 5 -11.25 26.69 -39.29
C ASN A 5 -11.77 25.24 -39.06
N LEU A 6 -12.12 24.75 -37.86
CA LEU A 6 -12.41 25.31 -36.52
C LEU A 6 -11.64 24.47 -35.45
N GLY A 7 -11.42 24.84 -34.18
CA GLY A 7 -12.22 25.62 -33.21
C GLY A 7 -13.09 24.66 -32.35
N ASP A 8 -13.27 24.83 -31.04
CA ASP A 8 -12.68 25.81 -30.10
C ASP A 8 -12.82 25.31 -28.63
N THR A 9 -12.14 25.97 -27.68
CA THR A 9 -12.11 25.63 -26.24
C THR A 9 -13.00 26.52 -25.36
N CYS A 10 -13.61 25.96 -24.30
CA CYS A 10 -13.84 26.62 -22.99
C CYS A 10 -14.38 25.56 -21.99
N SER A 11 -13.89 25.35 -20.76
CA SER A 11 -13.49 26.24 -19.66
C SER A 11 -14.67 26.98 -18.99
N TYR A 12 -14.92 26.68 -17.71
CA TYR A 12 -15.74 27.47 -16.78
C TYR A 12 -15.22 27.30 -15.34
N GLN A 13 -15.12 28.42 -14.63
CA GLN A 13 -14.83 28.57 -13.20
C GLN A 13 -15.75 29.67 -12.63
N TYR A 14 -15.61 29.96 -11.33
CA TYR A 14 -16.29 31.02 -10.54
C TYR A 14 -17.76 30.72 -10.17
N GLU A 15 -18.31 31.24 -9.07
CA GLU A 15 -17.92 31.61 -7.69
C GLU A 15 -19.21 32.24 -7.10
N GLU A 16 -19.41 32.22 -5.78
CA GLU A 16 -20.60 32.82 -5.15
C GLU A 16 -20.34 34.23 -4.63
N GLN A 17 -21.35 35.12 -4.73
CA GLN A 17 -21.97 35.90 -3.63
C GLN A 17 -22.47 37.29 -4.10
N TYR A 18 -23.70 37.66 -3.73
CA TYR A 18 -24.00 38.72 -2.74
C TYR A 18 -25.52 39.02 -2.66
N ASN A 19 -25.97 39.55 -1.52
CA ASN A 19 -27.38 39.71 -1.13
C ASN A 19 -28.04 40.99 -1.66
N LEU A 20 -29.40 41.04 -1.67
CA LEU A 20 -30.22 42.15 -1.12
C LEU A 20 -31.75 41.83 -1.11
N ARG A 21 -32.49 42.43 -0.17
CA ARG A 21 -33.96 42.43 0.03
C ARG A 21 -34.45 43.89 0.12
N PRO A 22 -35.71 44.24 -0.22
CA PRO A 22 -36.91 44.11 0.66
C PRO A 22 -38.12 43.48 -0.11
N HIS A 23 -39.44 43.58 0.20
CA HIS A 23 -40.20 44.36 1.20
C HIS A 23 -41.42 43.62 1.83
N ARG A 24 -42.69 44.03 1.57
CA ARG A 24 -43.94 43.54 2.22
C ARG A 24 -45.22 43.80 1.39
N LEU A 25 -46.26 42.97 1.62
CA LEU A 25 -47.66 43.29 2.06
C LEU A 25 -48.60 42.09 1.70
N THR A 26 -48.99 41.19 2.62
CA THR A 26 -50.13 41.18 3.59
C THR A 26 -51.55 40.87 3.04
N SER A 27 -52.23 39.94 3.72
CA SER A 27 -53.69 39.63 3.70
C SER A 27 -54.22 38.88 2.46
N GLY A 28 -55.19 37.95 2.56
CA GLY A 28 -55.89 37.42 3.73
C GLY A 28 -56.85 36.26 3.39
N TYR A 29 -57.26 35.51 4.41
CA TYR A 29 -58.14 34.32 4.42
C TYR A 29 -59.44 34.38 3.56
N ASN A 30 -59.86 33.24 2.99
CA ASN A 30 -60.99 32.45 3.55
C ASN A 30 -61.31 31.13 2.79
N GLU A 31 -61.99 30.23 3.49
CA GLU A 31 -62.41 28.87 3.06
C GLU A 31 -63.78 28.88 2.33
N THR A 32 -64.10 27.89 1.48
CA THR A 32 -65.12 26.83 1.74
C THR A 32 -65.53 26.00 0.50
N THR A 33 -65.96 24.77 0.80
CA THR A 33 -66.64 23.70 0.03
C THR A 33 -67.71 24.08 -1.01
N SER A 34 -67.87 23.27 -2.09
CA SER A 34 -69.19 22.69 -2.52
C SER A 34 -69.10 21.60 -3.62
N TYR A 35 -70.22 20.91 -3.82
CA TYR A 35 -70.55 19.62 -4.46
C TYR A 35 -70.55 19.50 -6.02
N PHE A 36 -70.80 18.26 -6.45
CA PHE A 36 -71.03 17.65 -7.79
C PHE A 36 -72.00 18.35 -8.77
N GLU A 37 -71.80 18.11 -10.09
CA GLU A 37 -72.74 17.45 -11.04
C GLU A 37 -72.04 17.25 -12.43
N THR A 38 -71.86 16.03 -12.95
CA THR A 38 -72.64 15.27 -13.98
C THR A 38 -72.73 15.84 -15.41
N GLU A 39 -72.15 15.13 -16.39
CA GLU A 39 -72.67 14.80 -17.75
C GLU A 39 -71.58 13.93 -18.46
N SER A 40 -71.84 12.74 -19.00
CA SER A 40 -72.68 12.35 -20.15
C SER A 40 -72.07 12.65 -21.53
N CYS A 41 -71.36 11.67 -22.11
CA CYS A 41 -71.51 11.35 -23.54
C CYS A 41 -70.91 9.98 -23.90
N CYS A 42 -71.44 9.40 -24.98
CA CYS A 42 -71.18 8.05 -25.46
C CYS A 42 -70.19 8.01 -26.64
N ASN A 43 -69.48 6.88 -26.85
CA ASN A 43 -69.45 6.22 -28.16
C ASN A 43 -68.77 4.82 -28.21
N THR A 44 -69.50 3.91 -28.86
CA THR A 44 -69.07 2.76 -29.71
C THR A 44 -67.88 1.87 -29.32
N ASN A 45 -68.16 0.61 -28.95
CA ASN A 45 -67.31 -0.54 -29.29
C ASN A 45 -68.11 -1.87 -29.19
N SER A 46 -68.59 -2.43 -30.32
CA SER A 46 -69.67 -3.46 -30.30
C SER A 46 -69.32 -4.77 -29.57
N GLN A 47 -68.10 -5.28 -29.69
CA GLN A 47 -67.65 -6.46 -28.93
C GLN A 47 -67.37 -6.14 -27.45
N GLY A 48 -67.03 -4.89 -27.13
CA GLY A 48 -66.92 -4.41 -25.74
C GLY A 48 -68.29 -4.21 -25.08
N ILE A 49 -69.32 -3.86 -25.85
CA ILE A 49 -70.70 -3.68 -25.38
C ILE A 49 -71.26 -5.01 -24.88
N GLU A 50 -71.14 -6.10 -25.64
CA GLU A 50 -71.71 -7.40 -25.23
C GLU A 50 -71.06 -7.94 -23.93
N ALA A 51 -69.72 -7.88 -23.84
CA ALA A 51 -68.99 -8.27 -22.63
C ALA A 51 -69.28 -7.33 -21.42
N SER A 52 -69.46 -6.03 -21.64
CA SER A 52 -69.78 -5.09 -20.56
C SER A 52 -71.23 -5.20 -20.09
N VAL A 53 -72.19 -5.43 -20.99
CA VAL A 53 -73.60 -5.71 -20.66
C VAL A 53 -73.71 -6.98 -19.81
N ILE A 54 -73.04 -8.07 -20.19
CA ILE A 54 -72.98 -9.30 -19.38
C ILE A 54 -72.33 -9.05 -18.01
N ARG A 55 -71.32 -8.18 -17.94
CA ARG A 55 -70.65 -7.82 -16.67
C ARG A 55 -71.55 -6.98 -15.76
N ILE A 56 -72.37 -6.11 -16.34
CA ILE A 56 -73.36 -5.28 -15.62
C ILE A 56 -74.50 -6.16 -15.08
N ASP A 57 -75.04 -7.09 -15.89
CA ASP A 57 -76.08 -8.05 -15.44
C ASP A 57 -75.59 -8.93 -14.27
N ARG A 58 -74.37 -9.47 -14.38
CA ARG A 58 -73.74 -10.25 -13.30
C ARG A 58 -73.53 -9.42 -12.03
N LEU A 59 -73.13 -8.15 -12.16
CA LEU A 59 -72.98 -7.26 -11.01
C LEU A 59 -74.32 -6.86 -10.39
N GLY A 60 -75.38 -6.72 -11.19
CA GLY A 60 -76.75 -6.50 -10.73
C GLY A 60 -77.24 -7.65 -9.84
N LYS A 61 -77.22 -8.88 -10.36
CA LYS A 61 -77.59 -10.11 -9.62
C LYS A 61 -76.73 -10.33 -8.38
N PHE A 62 -75.45 -9.96 -8.44
CA PHE A 62 -74.57 -10.04 -7.28
C PHE A 62 -74.92 -9.00 -6.20
N ASN A 63 -75.32 -7.79 -6.59
CA ASN A 63 -75.76 -6.77 -5.64
C ASN A 63 -77.12 -7.12 -5.01
N GLU A 64 -78.05 -7.72 -5.76
CA GLU A 64 -79.31 -8.28 -5.24
C GLU A 64 -79.08 -9.35 -4.16
N PHE A 65 -78.10 -10.25 -4.38
CA PHE A 65 -77.62 -11.18 -3.35
C PHE A 65 -77.05 -10.46 -2.13
N LEU A 66 -76.20 -9.44 -2.31
CA LEU A 66 -75.62 -8.68 -1.21
C LEU A 66 -76.67 -7.92 -0.39
N GLU A 67 -77.70 -7.36 -1.04
CA GLU A 67 -78.85 -6.72 -0.37
C GLU A 67 -79.63 -7.72 0.47
N THR A 68 -79.81 -8.96 -0.01
CA THR A 68 -80.40 -10.07 0.75
C THR A 68 -79.55 -10.46 1.98
N CYS A 69 -78.27 -10.10 2.01
CA CYS A 69 -77.34 -10.32 3.13
C CYS A 69 -77.05 -9.05 3.95
N ASP A 70 -77.87 -8.00 3.85
CA ASP A 70 -77.69 -6.70 4.52
C ASP A 70 -76.34 -5.99 4.21
N ILE A 71 -75.76 -6.27 3.04
CA ILE A 71 -74.46 -5.72 2.61
C ILE A 71 -74.64 -4.72 1.48
N SER A 72 -74.08 -3.52 1.67
CA SER A 72 -74.18 -2.45 0.66
C SER A 72 -73.65 -2.86 -0.74
N PRO A 73 -74.25 -2.38 -1.84
CA PRO A 73 -73.84 -2.74 -3.19
C PRO A 73 -72.37 -2.46 -3.52
N VAL A 74 -71.79 -3.29 -4.39
CA VAL A 74 -70.43 -3.12 -4.94
C VAL A 74 -70.51 -2.44 -6.30
N LYS A 75 -69.63 -1.46 -6.53
CA LYS A 75 -69.42 -0.82 -7.84
C LYS A 75 -68.25 -1.49 -8.55
N CYS A 76 -68.31 -1.58 -9.87
CA CYS A 76 -67.19 -2.08 -10.67
C CYS A 76 -66.00 -1.10 -10.60
N LEU A 77 -64.78 -1.64 -10.61
CA LEU A 77 -63.56 -0.85 -10.78
C LEU A 77 -63.50 -0.30 -12.20
N THR A 78 -63.42 1.02 -12.34
CA THR A 78 -63.22 1.73 -13.63
C THR A 78 -61.77 1.71 -14.10
N GLU A 79 -60.82 1.51 -13.18
CA GLU A 79 -59.37 1.47 -13.45
C GLU A 79 -58.73 0.23 -12.79
N SER A 80 -57.51 -0.12 -13.20
CA SER A 80 -56.76 -1.21 -12.56
C SER A 80 -56.52 -0.93 -11.08
N LEU A 81 -56.73 -1.95 -10.25
CA LEU A 81 -56.48 -1.88 -8.81
C LEU A 81 -55.02 -1.55 -8.49
N GLU A 82 -54.07 -1.93 -9.34
CA GLU A 82 -52.64 -1.64 -9.17
C GLU A 82 -52.33 -0.14 -9.25
N LYS A 83 -52.99 0.57 -10.18
CA LYS A 83 -52.85 2.02 -10.42
C LYS A 83 -53.63 2.88 -9.42
N SER A 84 -54.57 2.26 -8.70
CA SER A 84 -55.42 2.93 -7.71
C SER A 84 -54.66 3.37 -6.46
N SER A 85 -55.14 4.42 -5.79
CA SER A 85 -54.60 4.88 -4.51
C SER A 85 -54.64 3.79 -3.43
N GLU A 86 -53.73 3.87 -2.46
CA GLU A 86 -53.67 2.92 -1.33
C GLU A 86 -54.97 2.89 -0.51
N ARG A 87 -55.64 4.04 -0.35
CA ARG A 87 -56.97 4.14 0.27
C ARG A 87 -58.03 3.39 -0.54
N THR A 88 -57.98 3.50 -1.86
CA THR A 88 -58.88 2.77 -2.79
C THR A 88 -58.62 1.27 -2.72
N LYS A 89 -57.36 0.84 -2.75
CA LYS A 89 -56.94 -0.57 -2.61
C LYS A 89 -57.51 -1.21 -1.35
N ARG A 90 -57.26 -0.60 -0.18
CA ARG A 90 -57.77 -1.09 1.12
C ARG A 90 -59.30 -1.16 1.15
N ARG A 91 -60.01 -0.16 0.62
CA ARG A 91 -61.48 -0.15 0.54
C ARG A 91 -62.01 -1.32 -0.28
N TYR A 92 -61.43 -1.59 -1.45
CA TYR A 92 -61.86 -2.71 -2.30
C TYR A 92 -61.51 -4.07 -1.70
N LEU A 93 -60.32 -4.23 -1.12
CA LEU A 93 -59.94 -5.48 -0.43
C LEU A 93 -60.84 -5.78 0.77
N SER A 94 -61.12 -4.77 1.61
CA SER A 94 -62.05 -4.90 2.73
C SER A 94 -63.45 -5.29 2.26
N LYS A 95 -63.98 -4.60 1.23
CA LYS A 95 -65.30 -4.90 0.69
C LYS A 95 -65.38 -6.28 0.05
N ALA A 96 -64.35 -6.71 -0.67
CA ALA A 96 -64.25 -8.05 -1.24
C ALA A 96 -64.23 -9.14 -0.16
N ASN A 97 -63.49 -8.94 0.94
CA ASN A 97 -63.49 -9.85 2.09
C ASN A 97 -64.89 -9.96 2.74
N THR A 98 -65.61 -8.85 2.91
CA THR A 98 -67.01 -8.87 3.37
C THR A 98 -67.90 -9.70 2.43
N CYS A 99 -67.75 -9.51 1.12
CA CYS A 99 -68.52 -10.25 0.12
C CYS A 99 -68.24 -11.76 0.13
N ILE A 100 -66.96 -12.15 0.23
CA ILE A 100 -66.54 -13.56 0.35
C ILE A 100 -67.09 -14.16 1.65
N THR A 101 -67.06 -13.42 2.76
CA THR A 101 -67.58 -13.89 4.05
C THR A 101 -69.09 -14.14 3.98
N ALA A 102 -69.86 -13.26 3.34
CA ALA A 102 -71.29 -13.46 3.13
C ALA A 102 -71.59 -14.68 2.25
N LEU A 103 -70.87 -14.83 1.13
CA LEU A 103 -70.98 -16.00 0.26
C LEU A 103 -70.70 -17.31 1.00
N LEU A 104 -69.66 -17.35 1.84
CA LEU A 104 -69.34 -18.53 2.66
C LEU A 104 -70.40 -18.77 3.74
N ASN A 105 -70.95 -17.74 4.37
CA ASN A 105 -72.07 -17.89 5.30
C ASN A 105 -73.35 -18.44 4.61
N THR A 106 -73.56 -18.18 3.32
CA THR A 106 -74.67 -18.76 2.55
C THR A 106 -74.42 -20.22 2.15
N ILE A 107 -73.18 -20.57 1.76
CA ILE A 107 -72.83 -21.91 1.27
C ILE A 107 -72.64 -22.91 2.42
N CYS A 108 -72.03 -22.48 3.52
CA CYS A 108 -71.68 -23.31 4.67
C CYS A 108 -71.83 -22.51 5.98
N PRO A 109 -73.07 -22.36 6.50
CA PRO A 109 -73.35 -21.49 7.65
C PRO A 109 -72.54 -21.82 8.92
N ASP A 110 -72.35 -23.11 9.19
CA ASP A 110 -71.70 -23.58 10.43
C ASP A 110 -70.14 -23.62 10.32
N ASP A 111 -69.61 -23.72 9.09
CA ASP A 111 -68.18 -23.95 8.81
C ASP A 111 -67.50 -22.78 8.07
N SER A 112 -68.18 -21.64 7.88
CA SER A 112 -67.73 -20.56 7.00
C SER A 112 -66.33 -20.02 7.33
N GLU A 113 -66.02 -19.82 8.62
CA GLU A 113 -64.71 -19.38 9.08
C GLU A 113 -63.64 -20.48 8.97
N PHE A 114 -64.00 -21.76 9.08
CA PHE A 114 -63.08 -22.87 8.82
C PHE A 114 -62.70 -22.94 7.34
N VAL A 115 -63.69 -22.91 6.44
CA VAL A 115 -63.47 -22.90 4.98
C VAL A 115 -62.66 -21.68 4.55
N LYS A 116 -62.97 -20.49 5.07
CA LYS A 116 -62.21 -19.26 4.82
C LYS A 116 -60.76 -19.37 5.26
N LYS A 117 -60.50 -19.92 6.45
CA LYS A 117 -59.15 -20.11 6.97
C LYS A 117 -58.38 -21.15 6.15
N SER A 118 -59.01 -22.23 5.71
CA SER A 118 -58.39 -23.25 4.85
C SER A 118 -58.12 -22.76 3.43
N LEU A 119 -58.94 -21.86 2.88
CA LEU A 119 -58.76 -21.36 1.51
C LEU A 119 -57.71 -20.23 1.39
N PHE A 120 -57.50 -19.46 2.47
CA PHE A 120 -56.66 -18.25 2.44
C PHE A 120 -55.51 -18.23 3.47
N GLY A 121 -55.41 -19.22 4.37
CA GLY A 121 -54.49 -19.20 5.51
C GLY A 121 -53.03 -19.61 5.26
N ASP A 122 -52.72 -20.21 4.11
CA ASP A 122 -51.41 -20.88 3.91
C ASP A 122 -50.24 -19.94 3.56
N GLN A 123 -50.49 -18.65 3.26
CA GLN A 123 -49.45 -17.72 2.80
C GLN A 123 -48.46 -17.23 3.89
N GLU A 124 -48.80 -17.32 5.19
CA GLU A 124 -47.93 -16.85 6.28
C GLU A 124 -47.07 -17.95 6.92
N ASN A 125 -47.61 -19.16 7.08
CA ASN A 125 -46.90 -20.25 7.77
C ASN A 125 -45.67 -20.75 7.00
N ASP A 126 -45.75 -20.86 5.68
CA ASP A 126 -44.66 -21.44 4.87
C ASP A 126 -43.45 -20.50 4.74
N LYS A 127 -43.69 -19.19 4.70
CA LYS A 127 -42.63 -18.16 4.75
C LYS A 127 -41.90 -18.17 6.09
N ASN A 128 -42.62 -18.13 7.21
CA ASN A 128 -42.02 -18.09 8.55
C ASN A 128 -41.20 -19.35 8.87
N LYS A 129 -41.62 -20.51 8.37
CA LYS A 129 -40.89 -21.77 8.54
C LYS A 129 -39.57 -21.79 7.75
N THR A 130 -39.58 -21.20 6.55
CA THR A 130 -38.41 -21.14 5.66
C THR A 130 -37.39 -20.09 6.11
N THR A 131 -37.85 -18.91 6.57
CA THR A 131 -36.96 -17.86 7.11
C THR A 131 -36.30 -18.30 8.41
N SER A 132 -37.05 -18.89 9.34
CA SER A 132 -36.50 -19.43 10.60
C SER A 132 -35.35 -20.42 10.35
N SER A 133 -35.52 -21.34 9.38
CA SER A 133 -34.48 -22.31 9.01
C SER A 133 -33.19 -21.67 8.47
N LEU A 134 -33.32 -20.60 7.68
CA LEU A 134 -32.17 -19.86 7.14
C LEU A 134 -31.44 -19.08 8.26
N LEU A 135 -32.19 -18.42 9.15
CA LEU A 135 -31.62 -17.71 10.29
C LEU A 135 -30.82 -18.68 11.18
N ASP A 136 -31.37 -19.85 11.49
CA ASP A 136 -30.69 -20.88 12.28
C ASP A 136 -29.41 -21.41 11.62
N ALA A 137 -29.36 -21.48 10.29
CA ALA A 137 -28.15 -21.85 9.55
C ALA A 137 -27.06 -20.76 9.64
N ILE A 138 -27.44 -19.49 9.53
CA ILE A 138 -26.52 -18.35 9.67
C ILE A 138 -26.01 -18.24 11.12
N VAL A 139 -26.89 -18.39 12.12
CA VAL A 139 -26.55 -18.37 13.55
C VAL A 139 -25.55 -19.47 13.91
N ARG A 140 -25.80 -20.73 13.50
CA ARG A 140 -24.85 -21.83 13.70
C ARG A 140 -23.49 -21.55 13.08
N SER A 141 -23.47 -21.04 11.85
CA SER A 141 -22.24 -20.66 11.16
C SER A 141 -21.48 -19.54 11.90
N TYR A 142 -22.20 -18.54 12.41
CA TYR A 142 -21.61 -17.41 13.15
C TYR A 142 -20.96 -17.84 14.48
N MET A 143 -21.55 -18.82 15.17
CA MET A 143 -20.98 -19.36 16.42
C MET A 143 -19.66 -20.09 16.16
N VAL A 144 -19.61 -20.93 15.12
CA VAL A 144 -18.41 -21.70 14.73
C VAL A 144 -17.30 -20.82 14.14
N ALA A 145 -17.64 -19.70 13.48
CA ALA A 145 -16.69 -18.82 12.83
C ALA A 145 -15.58 -18.31 13.79
N ASN A 146 -14.32 -18.60 13.48
CA ASN A 146 -13.16 -18.28 14.31
C ASN A 146 -12.67 -16.82 14.20
N THR A 147 -13.00 -16.11 13.12
CA THR A 147 -12.52 -14.76 12.84
C THR A 147 -13.64 -13.71 12.91
N SER A 148 -13.29 -12.49 13.34
CA SER A 148 -14.22 -11.35 13.40
C SER A 148 -14.73 -10.93 12.01
N THR A 149 -13.89 -11.10 10.97
CA THR A 149 -14.25 -10.87 9.57
C THR A 149 -15.33 -11.85 9.10
N LEU A 150 -15.15 -13.16 9.30
CA LEU A 150 -16.14 -14.17 8.94
C LEU A 150 -17.46 -14.01 9.72
N ARG A 151 -17.37 -13.69 11.03
CA ARG A 151 -18.54 -13.34 11.83
C ARG A 151 -19.31 -12.14 11.28
N ARG A 152 -18.61 -11.08 10.85
CA ARG A 152 -19.24 -9.90 10.23
C ARG A 152 -19.88 -10.23 8.87
N GLN A 153 -19.28 -11.13 8.08
CA GLN A 153 -19.84 -11.59 6.81
C GLN A 153 -21.13 -12.36 6.99
N LEU A 154 -21.11 -13.41 7.83
CA LEU A 154 -22.29 -14.23 8.11
C LEU A 154 -23.42 -13.38 8.69
N LEU A 155 -23.09 -12.46 9.60
CA LEU A 155 -24.06 -11.52 10.14
C LEU A 155 -24.58 -10.53 9.08
N SER A 156 -23.76 -10.13 8.10
CA SER A 156 -24.19 -9.22 7.02
C SER A 156 -25.30 -9.83 6.17
N ILE A 157 -25.29 -11.14 5.95
CA ILE A 157 -26.34 -11.89 5.24
C ILE A 157 -27.68 -11.75 5.98
N ALA A 158 -27.69 -11.93 7.31
CA ALA A 158 -28.91 -11.80 8.10
C ALA A 158 -29.44 -10.36 8.23
N THR A 159 -28.57 -9.33 8.18
CA THR A 159 -28.98 -7.93 8.48
C THR A 159 -29.93 -7.28 7.47
N ASN A 160 -30.17 -7.91 6.32
CA ASN A 160 -31.14 -7.44 5.33
C ASN A 160 -32.56 -7.91 5.67
N ASP A 161 -32.70 -9.20 6.01
CA ASP A 161 -33.99 -9.88 6.12
C ASP A 161 -34.51 -9.98 7.57
N TYR A 162 -33.64 -9.78 8.56
CA TYR A 162 -33.97 -9.86 9.99
C TYR A 162 -33.61 -8.58 10.73
N SER A 163 -34.43 -8.22 11.72
CA SER A 163 -34.19 -7.10 12.64
C SER A 163 -33.13 -7.44 13.69
N PHE A 164 -32.61 -6.41 14.38
CA PHE A 164 -31.68 -6.63 15.49
C PHE A 164 -32.30 -7.50 16.59
N ALA A 165 -33.59 -7.32 16.91
CA ALA A 165 -34.28 -8.06 17.95
C ALA A 165 -34.25 -9.58 17.67
N GLU A 166 -34.68 -9.98 16.46
CA GLU A 166 -34.73 -11.38 16.02
C GLU A 166 -33.35 -12.04 16.04
N VAL A 167 -32.33 -11.37 15.49
CA VAL A 167 -30.97 -11.92 15.46
C VAL A 167 -30.32 -11.94 16.86
N SER A 168 -30.63 -10.96 17.72
CA SER A 168 -30.12 -10.91 19.11
C SER A 168 -30.71 -11.99 20.01
N ALA A 169 -31.95 -12.44 19.74
CA ALA A 169 -32.58 -13.54 20.46
C ALA A 169 -31.84 -14.88 20.22
N SER A 170 -31.37 -15.12 18.99
CA SER A 170 -30.64 -16.34 18.63
C SER A 170 -29.11 -16.24 18.81
N ILE A 171 -28.56 -15.03 18.99
CA ILE A 171 -27.11 -14.80 19.19
C ILE A 171 -26.85 -14.11 20.55
N PRO A 172 -26.58 -14.88 21.62
CA PRO A 172 -26.27 -14.33 22.93
C PRO A 172 -25.10 -13.33 22.89
N GLY A 173 -25.28 -12.16 23.49
CA GLY A 173 -24.24 -11.13 23.56
C GLY A 173 -23.96 -10.40 22.23
N LEU A 174 -24.85 -10.47 21.24
CA LEU A 174 -24.74 -9.65 20.04
C LEU A 174 -24.96 -8.17 20.36
N SER A 175 -23.92 -7.34 20.20
CA SER A 175 -24.05 -5.88 20.38
C SER A 175 -24.62 -5.20 19.14
N HIS A 176 -25.37 -4.10 19.36
CA HIS A 176 -25.82 -3.19 18.31
C HIS A 176 -24.67 -2.84 17.33
N TYR A 177 -23.49 -2.51 17.86
CA TYR A 177 -22.32 -2.17 17.04
C TYR A 177 -21.98 -3.27 16.01
N LYS A 178 -21.97 -4.55 16.42
CA LYS A 178 -21.67 -5.66 15.50
C LYS A 178 -22.73 -5.80 14.42
N PHE A 179 -24.02 -5.72 14.79
CA PHE A 179 -25.14 -5.79 13.84
C PHE A 179 -25.12 -4.64 12.82
N TYR A 180 -25.03 -3.39 13.28
CA TYR A 180 -25.01 -2.24 12.37
C TYR A 180 -23.69 -2.12 11.58
N SER A 181 -22.56 -2.61 12.11
CA SER A 181 -21.31 -2.74 11.34
C SER A 181 -21.44 -3.78 10.22
N ALA A 182 -22.11 -4.90 10.46
CA ALA A 182 -22.43 -5.90 9.44
C ALA A 182 -23.46 -5.39 8.41
N LYS A 183 -24.47 -4.64 8.83
CA LYS A 183 -25.44 -3.98 7.93
C LYS A 183 -24.77 -2.94 7.02
N LYS A 184 -23.87 -2.12 7.57
CA LYS A 184 -23.06 -1.17 6.79
C LYS A 184 -22.09 -1.89 5.83
N HIS A 185 -21.58 -3.05 6.21
CA HIS A 185 -20.78 -3.90 5.32
C HIS A 185 -21.60 -4.43 4.14
N ALA A 186 -22.82 -4.94 4.40
CA ALA A 186 -23.74 -5.37 3.34
C ALA A 186 -24.02 -4.26 2.32
N GLN A 187 -24.26 -3.03 2.81
CA GLN A 187 -24.53 -1.86 1.97
C GLN A 187 -23.31 -1.40 1.15
N ASN A 188 -22.11 -1.41 1.73
CA ASN A 188 -20.92 -0.80 1.10
C ASN A 188 -20.07 -1.77 0.28
N ILE A 189 -20.07 -3.07 0.62
CA ILE A 189 -19.17 -4.10 0.04
C ILE A 189 -19.97 -5.25 -0.57
N GLY A 190 -21.17 -5.52 -0.05
CA GLY A 190 -22.04 -6.62 -0.47
C GLY A 190 -22.25 -7.67 0.62
N LEU A 191 -23.29 -8.48 0.44
CA LEU A 191 -23.70 -9.56 1.35
C LEU A 191 -22.67 -10.70 1.35
N GLY A 192 -22.13 -11.04 2.53
CA GLY A 192 -21.20 -12.17 2.68
C GLY A 192 -19.80 -12.00 2.05
N VAL A 193 -19.52 -10.88 1.38
CA VAL A 193 -18.30 -10.65 0.59
C VAL A 193 -17.04 -10.55 1.46
N LEU A 194 -15.90 -11.01 0.95
CA LEU A 194 -14.58 -10.75 1.53
C LEU A 194 -14.20 -9.28 1.33
N ALA A 195 -14.31 -8.50 2.41
CA ALA A 195 -13.67 -7.20 2.51
C ALA A 195 -12.16 -7.39 2.26
N GLN A 196 -11.72 -6.97 1.07
CA GLN A 196 -10.30 -6.94 0.74
C GLN A 196 -9.60 -5.99 1.70
N THR A 197 -8.91 -6.55 2.69
CA THR A 197 -7.95 -5.77 3.48
C THR A 197 -6.74 -5.51 2.59
N SER A 198 -6.79 -4.43 1.81
CA SER A 198 -5.58 -3.82 1.28
C SER A 198 -4.68 -3.54 2.49
N LYS A 199 -3.60 -4.33 2.61
CA LYS A 199 -2.57 -4.09 3.61
C LYS A 199 -1.84 -2.83 3.16
N ILE A 200 -2.39 -1.65 3.47
CA ILE A 200 -1.70 -0.38 3.27
C ILE A 200 -0.46 -0.44 4.17
N PRO A 201 0.77 -0.56 3.62
CA PRO A 201 1.96 -0.47 4.45
C PRO A 201 2.03 0.96 4.94
N ARG A 202 1.98 1.16 6.26
CA ARG A 202 2.26 2.48 6.84
C ARG A 202 3.76 2.71 6.70
N SER A 203 4.18 3.45 5.67
CA SER A 203 5.52 4.03 5.62
C SER A 203 5.67 4.96 6.82
N LYS A 204 6.51 4.53 7.78
CA LYS A 204 7.05 5.35 8.86
C LYS A 204 8.55 5.55 8.62
N ILE A 205 8.89 5.94 7.39
CA ILE A 205 10.24 6.31 6.99
C ILE A 205 10.13 7.78 6.59
N ASN A 206 11.11 8.58 7.01
CA ASN A 206 11.22 9.98 6.58
C ASN A 206 11.91 9.97 5.22
N ASP A 207 11.25 10.51 4.20
CA ASP A 207 11.73 10.46 2.83
C ASP A 207 13.10 11.16 2.68
N GLY A 208 13.32 12.29 3.35
CA GLY A 208 14.64 12.96 3.33
C GLY A 208 15.77 12.17 4.01
N GLN A 209 15.46 11.37 5.04
CA GLN A 209 16.44 10.45 5.63
C GLN A 209 16.69 9.21 4.75
N LEU A 210 15.71 8.84 3.93
CA LEU A 210 15.81 7.76 2.96
C LEU A 210 16.65 8.19 1.77
N ASP A 211 16.33 9.33 1.15
CA ASP A 211 17.03 9.87 -0.01
C ASP A 211 18.52 10.09 0.31
N HIS A 212 18.86 10.72 1.44
CA HIS A 212 20.25 10.89 1.87
C HIS A 212 21.02 9.57 2.03
N PHE A 213 20.35 8.52 2.54
CA PHE A 213 20.98 7.19 2.63
C PHE A 213 21.08 6.51 1.26
N LEU A 214 20.10 6.71 0.36
CA LEU A 214 20.13 6.19 -1.01
C LEU A 214 21.24 6.84 -1.83
N ASP A 215 21.40 8.16 -1.76
CA ASP A 215 22.49 8.92 -2.39
C ASP A 215 23.85 8.43 -1.88
N PHE A 216 24.00 8.25 -0.55
CA PHE A 216 25.23 7.69 0.01
C PHE A 216 25.55 6.30 -0.53
N ILE A 217 24.60 5.35 -0.46
CA ILE A 217 24.84 3.97 -0.93
C ILE A 217 24.90 3.83 -2.46
N THR A 218 24.54 4.87 -3.22
CA THR A 218 24.66 4.92 -4.68
C THR A 218 25.89 5.68 -5.19
N SER A 219 26.59 6.39 -4.30
CA SER A 219 27.82 7.12 -4.62
C SER A 219 28.93 6.24 -5.18
N ASN A 220 29.71 6.80 -6.12
CA ASN A 220 30.88 6.20 -6.77
C ASN A 220 31.97 5.73 -5.77
N HIS A 221 31.97 6.22 -4.53
CA HIS A 221 32.88 5.74 -3.49
C HIS A 221 32.54 4.33 -2.99
N LEU A 222 31.26 3.94 -3.07
CA LEU A 222 30.74 2.64 -2.62
C LEU A 222 30.37 1.71 -3.76
N ILE A 223 29.94 2.25 -4.90
CA ILE A 223 29.51 1.51 -6.09
C ILE A 223 30.63 1.47 -7.15
N LYS A 224 30.83 0.28 -7.74
CA LYS A 224 31.50 0.13 -9.05
C LYS A 224 30.54 -0.58 -10.01
N ASP A 225 30.32 0.02 -11.16
CA ASP A 225 29.57 -0.60 -12.27
C ASP A 225 30.30 -1.81 -12.83
N LEU A 226 29.56 -2.82 -13.29
CA LEU A 226 30.13 -3.98 -13.96
C LEU A 226 30.06 -3.78 -15.47
N PRO A 227 31.15 -4.07 -16.21
CA PRO A 227 31.11 -4.08 -17.67
C PRO A 227 30.28 -5.24 -18.25
N ILE A 228 29.84 -6.20 -17.42
CA ILE A 228 29.11 -7.40 -17.84
C ILE A 228 27.98 -7.73 -16.85
N GLY A 229 26.79 -7.92 -17.41
CA GLY A 229 25.60 -8.40 -16.71
C GLY A 229 24.58 -7.30 -16.44
N GLU A 230 23.32 -7.59 -16.75
CA GLU A 230 22.18 -6.68 -16.59
C GLU A 230 21.15 -7.28 -15.64
N LYS A 231 20.37 -6.42 -15.00
CA LYS A 231 19.23 -6.76 -14.14
C LYS A 231 17.99 -6.05 -14.68
N THR A 232 16.89 -6.78 -14.85
CA THR A 232 15.60 -6.20 -15.21
C THR A 232 14.80 -5.92 -13.94
N LEU A 233 14.45 -4.66 -13.72
CA LEU A 233 13.57 -4.19 -12.65
C LEU A 233 12.15 -4.07 -13.21
N GLN A 234 11.17 -4.70 -12.56
CA GLN A 234 9.76 -4.51 -12.90
C GLN A 234 9.13 -3.48 -11.95
N LEU A 235 8.61 -2.39 -12.52
CA LEU A 235 7.86 -1.39 -11.77
C LEU A 235 6.46 -1.88 -11.41
N SER A 236 5.83 -1.24 -10.43
CA SER A 236 4.42 -1.46 -10.07
C SER A 236 3.43 -1.10 -11.19
N THR A 237 3.88 -0.35 -12.21
CA THR A 237 3.16 -0.08 -13.46
C THR A 237 3.20 -1.25 -14.44
N GLY A 238 4.03 -2.28 -14.19
CA GLY A 238 4.30 -3.40 -15.09
C GLY A 238 5.47 -3.17 -16.05
N GLU A 239 5.98 -1.94 -16.14
CA GLU A 239 7.13 -1.54 -16.97
C GLU A 239 8.43 -2.25 -16.55
N LEU A 240 9.27 -2.56 -17.54
CA LEU A 240 10.55 -3.25 -17.35
C LEU A 240 11.72 -2.31 -17.65
N ILE A 241 12.50 -1.98 -16.63
CA ILE A 241 13.72 -1.16 -16.75
C ILE A 241 14.93 -2.10 -16.73
N GLN A 242 15.84 -1.97 -17.70
CA GLN A 242 17.14 -2.64 -17.66
C GLN A 242 18.16 -1.73 -16.97
N THR A 243 18.85 -2.25 -15.97
CA THR A 243 19.94 -1.58 -15.25
C THR A 243 21.19 -2.47 -15.28
N PRO A 244 22.41 -1.93 -15.47
CA PRO A 244 23.62 -2.73 -15.31
C PRO A 244 23.71 -3.32 -13.90
N ASN A 245 24.37 -4.47 -13.77
CA ASN A 245 24.71 -4.99 -12.46
C ASN A 245 25.74 -4.09 -11.78
N VAL A 246 25.61 -3.96 -10.47
CA VAL A 246 26.47 -3.11 -9.65
C VAL A 246 27.06 -3.90 -8.49
N ILE A 247 28.36 -3.73 -8.23
CA ILE A 247 29.05 -4.24 -7.04
C ILE A 247 29.17 -3.11 -6.04
N ARG A 248 28.81 -3.37 -4.77
CA ARG A 248 29.31 -2.57 -3.65
C ARG A 248 30.68 -3.06 -3.24
N SER A 249 31.67 -2.17 -3.17
CA SER A 249 33.05 -2.52 -2.79
C SER A 249 33.24 -2.83 -1.31
N ILE A 250 32.26 -2.47 -0.48
CA ILE A 250 32.32 -2.46 0.98
C ILE A 250 31.16 -3.31 1.56
N ALA A 251 31.38 -3.96 2.70
CA ALA A 251 30.38 -4.79 3.37
C ALA A 251 29.28 -3.92 4.04
N PRO A 252 28.01 -4.41 4.13
CA PRO A 252 26.90 -3.64 4.71
C PRO A 252 27.15 -3.04 6.10
N ALA A 253 27.86 -3.76 6.98
CA ALA A 253 28.19 -3.26 8.31
C ALA A 253 29.14 -2.05 8.29
N THR A 254 30.16 -2.07 7.40
CA THR A 254 31.09 -0.95 7.23
C THR A 254 30.41 0.23 6.53
N ILE A 255 29.54 0.00 5.55
CA ILE A 255 28.71 1.06 4.93
C ILE A 255 27.89 1.79 5.98
N ILE A 256 27.22 1.05 6.88
CA ILE A 256 26.44 1.65 7.97
C ILE A 256 27.32 2.42 8.96
N ARG A 257 28.51 1.92 9.30
CA ARG A 257 29.48 2.64 10.15
C ARG A 257 29.89 3.98 9.52
N GLN A 258 30.32 3.93 8.26
CA GLN A 258 30.76 5.11 7.50
C GLN A 258 29.63 6.14 7.35
N TYR A 259 28.41 5.70 7.03
CA TYR A 259 27.24 6.58 6.96
C TYR A 259 26.90 7.23 8.30
N THR A 260 26.97 6.46 9.40
CA THR A 260 26.67 6.98 10.73
C THR A 260 27.67 8.07 11.13
N GLN A 261 28.96 7.87 10.83
CA GLN A 261 30.01 8.85 11.07
C GLN A 261 29.83 10.12 10.23
N LEU A 262 29.53 9.99 8.93
CA LEU A 262 29.21 11.14 8.07
C LEU A 262 28.01 11.94 8.62
N CYS A 263 26.97 11.26 9.10
CA CYS A 263 25.83 11.91 9.74
C CYS A 263 26.18 12.61 11.07
N GLU A 264 27.15 12.10 11.84
CA GLU A 264 27.67 12.78 13.03
C GLU A 264 28.43 14.06 12.65
N ASP A 265 29.29 14.01 11.64
CA ASP A 265 30.07 15.16 11.15
C ASP A 265 29.16 16.26 10.57
N GLU A 266 28.16 15.89 9.76
CA GLU A 266 27.20 16.82 9.13
C GLU A 266 26.03 17.23 10.04
N ASN A 267 25.95 16.71 11.27
CA ASN A 267 24.84 16.92 12.22
C ASN A 267 23.46 16.49 11.68
N ILE A 268 23.44 15.45 10.84
CA ILE A 268 22.23 14.85 10.25
C ILE A 268 21.78 13.68 11.13
N GLN A 269 20.46 13.53 11.35
CA GLN A 269 19.96 12.34 12.05
C GLN A 269 19.87 11.15 11.07
N PRO A 270 20.58 10.03 11.30
CA PRO A 270 20.50 8.85 10.42
C PRO A 270 19.20 8.05 10.64
N LEU A 271 18.93 7.15 9.68
CA LEU A 271 17.92 6.10 9.84
C LEU A 271 18.32 5.10 10.94
N GLY A 272 17.33 4.40 11.50
CA GLY A 272 17.61 3.30 12.43
C GLY A 272 18.42 2.18 11.77
N THR A 273 19.40 1.62 12.46
CA THR A 273 20.34 0.60 11.95
C THR A 273 19.65 -0.58 11.27
N SER A 274 18.55 -1.08 11.86
CA SER A 274 17.75 -2.17 11.31
C SER A 274 16.97 -1.80 10.04
N THR A 275 16.65 -0.52 9.84
CA THR A 275 16.08 0.01 8.59
C THR A 275 17.15 0.09 7.51
N MET A 276 18.36 0.59 7.84
CA MET A 276 19.49 0.64 6.89
C MET A 276 19.89 -0.75 6.39
N TYR A 277 19.95 -1.76 7.27
CA TYR A 277 20.19 -3.15 6.85
C TYR A 277 19.09 -3.70 5.92
N LYS A 278 17.82 -3.33 6.12
CA LYS A 278 16.73 -3.72 5.20
C LYS A 278 16.89 -3.06 3.84
N ILE A 279 17.14 -1.76 3.80
CA ILE A 279 17.38 -1.02 2.55
C ILE A 279 18.56 -1.64 1.78
N LEU A 280 19.67 -1.95 2.45
CA LEU A 280 20.82 -2.62 1.81
C LEU A 280 20.51 -4.04 1.29
N THR A 281 19.52 -4.72 1.88
CA THR A 281 19.05 -6.06 1.46
C THR A 281 18.13 -5.96 0.25
N ASP A 282 17.15 -5.05 0.30
CA ASP A 282 16.18 -4.82 -0.78
C ASP A 282 16.88 -4.24 -2.02
N CYS A 283 17.74 -3.22 -1.82
CA CYS A 283 18.69 -2.71 -2.81
C CYS A 283 19.90 -3.67 -2.95
N SER A 284 19.63 -4.94 -3.26
CA SER A 284 20.64 -5.99 -3.42
C SER A 284 21.63 -5.69 -4.56
N ALA A 285 22.91 -5.55 -4.19
CA ALA A 285 24.04 -5.42 -5.11
C ALA A 285 24.78 -6.76 -5.26
N SER A 286 25.48 -6.95 -6.38
CA SER A 286 26.25 -8.16 -6.64
C SER A 286 27.42 -8.30 -5.66
N VAL A 287 27.61 -9.52 -5.13
CA VAL A 287 28.71 -9.82 -4.21
C VAL A 287 29.96 -10.15 -5.02
N ARG A 288 31.07 -9.45 -4.71
CA ARG A 288 32.36 -9.60 -5.39
C ARG A 288 32.99 -10.98 -5.12
N GLN A 289 33.34 -11.72 -6.18
CA GLN A 289 34.06 -13.00 -6.08
C GLN A 289 35.57 -12.90 -6.40
N SER A 290 36.00 -12.04 -7.34
CA SER A 290 37.40 -11.64 -7.52
C SER A 290 37.51 -10.15 -7.94
N MET A 291 38.70 -9.58 -7.78
CA MET A 291 39.09 -8.23 -8.23
C MET A 291 40.13 -8.23 -9.35
N GLU A 292 40.78 -9.36 -9.60
CA GLU A 292 42.08 -9.44 -10.29
C GLU A 292 42.01 -9.01 -11.77
N GLY A 293 40.80 -8.96 -12.35
CA GLY A 293 40.56 -8.52 -13.73
C GLY A 293 39.95 -7.11 -13.89
N LEU A 294 39.75 -6.34 -12.81
CA LEU A 294 39.08 -5.02 -12.88
C LEU A 294 40.01 -3.84 -12.62
N ASP A 295 41.08 -4.03 -11.86
CA ASP A 295 41.87 -2.92 -11.32
C ASP A 295 43.28 -3.40 -10.91
N TYR A 296 44.28 -3.11 -11.75
CA TYR A 296 45.65 -3.62 -11.57
C TYR A 296 46.28 -3.10 -10.27
N TYR A 297 46.09 -1.83 -9.93
CA TYR A 297 46.64 -1.24 -8.71
C TYR A 297 46.06 -1.85 -7.44
N ILE A 298 44.74 -2.09 -7.40
CA ILE A 298 44.11 -2.81 -6.27
C ILE A 298 44.60 -4.26 -6.20
N SER A 299 44.86 -4.90 -7.36
CA SER A 299 45.34 -6.28 -7.42
C SER A 299 46.77 -6.42 -6.89
N GLU A 300 47.73 -5.66 -7.43
CA GLU A 300 49.13 -5.67 -6.95
C GLU A 300 49.22 -5.16 -5.51
N GLY A 301 48.53 -4.08 -5.14
CA GLY A 301 48.50 -3.61 -3.74
C GLY A 301 47.92 -4.67 -2.78
N SER A 302 46.87 -5.40 -3.18
CA SER A 302 46.34 -6.52 -2.38
C SER A 302 47.34 -7.67 -2.26
N ARG A 303 48.05 -7.99 -3.34
CA ARG A 303 49.11 -9.01 -3.36
C ARG A 303 50.29 -8.61 -2.47
N ALA A 304 50.73 -7.35 -2.54
CA ALA A 304 51.80 -6.80 -1.74
C ALA A 304 51.58 -6.98 -0.23
N PHE A 305 50.35 -6.76 0.28
CA PHE A 305 50.03 -7.09 1.67
C PHE A 305 50.19 -8.58 2.00
N THR A 306 49.88 -9.49 1.08
CA THR A 306 50.12 -10.94 1.26
C THR A 306 51.62 -11.23 1.23
N ASP A 307 52.36 -10.63 0.30
CA ASP A 307 53.81 -10.76 0.18
C ASP A 307 54.55 -10.25 1.44
N LEU A 308 54.07 -9.16 2.07
CA LEU A 308 54.57 -8.69 3.37
C LEU A 308 54.17 -9.62 4.53
N THR A 309 52.95 -10.18 4.51
CA THR A 309 52.49 -11.16 5.50
C THR A 309 53.39 -12.41 5.51
N GLU A 310 53.72 -12.94 4.33
CA GLU A 310 54.66 -14.05 4.16
C GLU A 310 56.08 -13.73 4.65
N THR A 311 56.54 -12.48 4.44
CA THR A 311 57.85 -12.04 4.94
C THR A 311 57.86 -11.89 6.45
N VAL A 312 56.80 -11.32 7.06
CA VAL A 312 56.65 -11.19 8.52
C VAL A 312 56.64 -12.54 9.21
N GLU A 313 56.06 -13.58 8.59
CA GLU A 313 56.16 -14.96 9.09
C GLU A 313 57.60 -15.51 9.11
N GLN A 314 58.51 -14.95 8.32
CA GLN A 314 59.91 -15.35 8.29
C GLN A 314 60.83 -14.45 9.13
N LEU A 315 60.35 -13.35 9.71
CA LEU A 315 61.16 -12.46 10.56
C LEU A 315 61.43 -13.07 11.95
N ASP A 316 62.58 -12.71 12.54
CA ASP A 316 62.97 -13.06 13.92
C ASP A 316 62.28 -12.15 14.96
N LEU A 317 60.96 -12.14 14.94
CA LEU A 317 60.13 -11.40 15.90
C LEU A 317 59.66 -12.32 17.03
N THR A 318 59.38 -11.76 18.21
CA THR A 318 58.64 -12.52 19.24
C THR A 318 57.23 -12.88 18.73
N LEU A 319 56.61 -13.91 19.31
CA LEU A 319 55.27 -14.35 18.89
C LEU A 319 54.22 -13.23 18.99
N ASP A 320 54.32 -12.38 20.02
CA ASP A 320 53.41 -11.26 20.23
C ASP A 320 53.66 -10.11 19.23
N GLU A 321 54.92 -9.77 18.95
CA GLU A 321 55.27 -8.76 17.93
C GLU A 321 54.89 -9.21 16.52
N LYS A 322 55.18 -10.47 16.17
CA LYS A 322 54.76 -11.05 14.89
C LYS A 322 53.24 -10.97 14.75
N LYS A 323 52.49 -11.47 15.73
CA LYS A 323 51.02 -11.43 15.70
C LYS A 323 50.50 -9.99 15.56
N LYS A 324 51.01 -9.06 16.36
CA LYS A 324 50.66 -7.63 16.28
C LYS A 324 50.93 -7.06 14.88
N THR A 325 52.07 -7.41 14.27
CA THR A 325 52.44 -6.92 12.93
C THR A 325 51.52 -7.48 11.84
N LEU A 326 51.12 -8.75 11.96
CA LEU A 326 50.14 -9.36 11.06
C LEU A 326 48.74 -8.72 11.23
N ASP A 327 48.29 -8.53 12.47
CA ASP A 327 47.02 -7.83 12.77
C ASP A 327 47.06 -6.38 12.22
N ASN A 328 48.19 -5.68 12.36
CA ASN A 328 48.40 -4.34 11.80
C ASN A 328 48.29 -4.34 10.25
N LEU A 329 48.91 -5.30 9.56
CA LEU A 329 48.80 -5.42 8.09
C LEU A 329 47.34 -5.66 7.64
N VAL A 330 46.55 -6.43 8.40
CA VAL A 330 45.12 -6.63 8.14
C VAL A 330 44.34 -5.32 8.30
N VAL A 331 44.62 -4.54 9.36
CA VAL A 331 43.99 -3.23 9.60
C VAL A 331 44.38 -2.22 8.52
N ALA A 332 45.66 -2.11 8.17
CA ALA A 332 46.18 -1.25 7.11
C ALA A 332 45.54 -1.56 5.74
N LYS A 333 45.45 -2.84 5.37
CA LYS A 333 44.78 -3.31 4.15
C LYS A 333 43.28 -2.99 4.15
N HIS A 334 42.62 -3.07 5.31
CA HIS A 334 41.22 -2.68 5.44
C HIS A 334 41.04 -1.17 5.26
N TYR A 335 41.85 -0.36 5.95
CA TYR A 335 41.83 1.10 5.87
C TYR A 335 41.92 1.63 4.44
N LEU A 336 42.95 1.20 3.68
CA LEU A 336 43.10 1.61 2.27
C LEU A 336 41.93 1.14 1.39
N LYS A 337 41.35 -0.04 1.70
CA LYS A 337 40.22 -0.59 0.93
C LYS A 337 38.90 0.13 1.19
N THR A 338 38.65 0.64 2.41
CA THR A 338 37.34 1.15 2.82
C THR A 338 37.34 2.62 3.19
N ASP A 339 38.17 3.02 4.15
CA ASP A 339 37.99 4.27 4.90
C ASP A 339 38.84 5.41 4.31
N PHE A 340 40.05 5.13 3.83
CA PHE A 340 40.92 6.11 3.16
C PHE A 340 40.20 6.86 2.02
N LYS A 341 39.35 6.17 1.27
CA LYS A 341 38.54 6.74 0.16
C LYS A 341 37.62 7.88 0.57
N LEU A 342 37.12 7.86 1.81
CA LEU A 342 36.18 8.86 2.32
C LEU A 342 36.88 10.11 2.82
N HIS A 343 38.17 10.00 3.16
CA HIS A 343 38.98 11.12 3.62
C HIS A 343 39.55 11.95 2.46
N VAL A 344 39.61 11.40 1.24
CA VAL A 344 40.14 12.11 0.06
C VAL A 344 39.28 13.32 -0.29
N ASN A 345 39.87 14.52 -0.23
CA ASN A 345 39.23 15.77 -0.60
C ASN A 345 40.26 16.76 -1.14
N ARG A 346 39.91 17.57 -2.16
CA ARG A 346 40.79 18.57 -2.79
C ARG A 346 41.25 19.68 -1.85
N SER A 347 40.57 19.87 -0.72
CA SER A 347 40.84 20.91 0.29
C SER A 347 41.07 20.34 1.69
N SER A 348 41.65 19.14 1.80
CA SER A 348 41.92 18.51 3.10
C SER A 348 43.11 19.15 3.81
N SER A 349 42.99 19.44 5.10
CA SER A 349 44.11 19.90 5.95
C SER A 349 45.16 18.82 6.26
N ILE A 350 44.94 17.59 5.76
CA ILE A 350 45.85 16.46 5.88
C ILE A 350 46.51 16.20 4.53
N ALA A 351 47.85 16.23 4.51
CA ALA A 351 48.67 16.07 3.30
C ALA A 351 48.26 14.85 2.45
N ASP A 352 48.17 13.68 3.09
CA ASP A 352 47.83 12.38 2.49
C ASP A 352 46.41 12.29 1.91
N HIS A 353 45.53 13.19 2.31
CA HIS A 353 44.12 13.21 1.92
C HIS A 353 43.83 14.25 0.84
N CYS A 354 44.69 15.27 0.73
CA CYS A 354 44.62 16.25 -0.33
C CYS A 354 45.15 15.67 -1.65
N CYS A 355 44.26 15.25 -2.56
CA CYS A 355 44.67 14.68 -3.85
C CYS A 355 45.55 15.63 -4.68
N SER A 356 45.34 16.95 -4.54
CA SER A 356 46.15 17.98 -5.22
C SER A 356 47.60 18.01 -4.69
N TYR A 357 47.81 17.70 -3.40
CA TYR A 357 49.12 17.71 -2.76
C TYR A 357 49.78 16.33 -2.77
N ALA A 358 49.08 15.28 -2.37
CA ALA A 358 49.58 13.90 -2.30
C ALA A 358 49.96 13.30 -3.67
N LEU A 359 49.43 13.85 -4.78
CA LEU A 359 49.82 13.49 -6.14
C LEU A 359 50.79 14.49 -6.79
N SER A 360 51.14 15.57 -6.09
CA SER A 360 52.09 16.58 -6.58
C SER A 360 53.52 16.09 -6.46
N GLU A 361 54.32 16.34 -7.50
CA GLU A 361 55.78 16.26 -7.38
C GLU A 361 56.31 17.42 -6.51
N GLU A 362 57.35 17.19 -5.70
CA GLU A 362 58.03 18.27 -4.95
C GLU A 362 58.58 19.36 -5.88
N LYS A 363 59.04 18.96 -7.08
CA LYS A 363 59.68 19.80 -8.08
C LYS A 363 59.41 19.22 -9.47
N GLY A 364 58.68 19.95 -10.30
CA GLY A 364 58.40 19.52 -11.67
C GLY A 364 57.27 20.31 -12.33
N PRO A 365 56.94 20.01 -13.60
CA PRO A 365 55.78 20.58 -14.27
C PRO A 365 54.44 20.07 -13.68
N PHE A 366 54.47 18.99 -12.90
CA PHE A 366 53.32 18.42 -12.19
C PHE A 366 53.28 18.83 -10.71
N CYS A 367 54.02 19.87 -10.33
CA CYS A 367 53.95 20.45 -8.98
C CYS A 367 52.67 21.30 -8.85
N GLN A 368 51.67 20.81 -8.11
CA GLN A 368 50.47 21.55 -7.74
C GLN A 368 50.64 22.19 -6.36
N LYS A 369 50.05 23.37 -6.19
CA LYS A 369 50.03 24.09 -4.91
C LYS A 369 48.61 24.24 -4.42
N CYS A 370 48.47 24.14 -3.11
CA CYS A 370 47.24 24.43 -2.39
C CYS A 370 47.40 25.84 -1.83
N ASP A 371 46.80 26.82 -2.50
CA ASP A 371 46.89 28.24 -2.14
C ASP A 371 45.76 28.66 -1.16
N ASP A 372 44.75 27.80 -0.98
CA ASP A 372 43.50 28.03 -0.24
C ASP A 372 43.40 27.27 1.09
N HIS A 373 44.28 26.31 1.35
CA HIS A 373 44.33 25.51 2.58
C HIS A 373 45.76 25.07 2.92
N SER A 374 45.98 24.60 4.16
CA SER A 374 47.30 24.19 4.67
C SER A 374 47.30 22.76 5.21
N HIS A 375 48.36 22.01 4.90
CA HIS A 375 48.53 20.62 5.35
C HIS A 375 49.20 20.55 6.73
N THR A 376 48.51 21.03 7.77
CA THR A 376 49.03 21.06 9.16
C THR A 376 48.67 19.82 9.99
N ASP A 377 47.71 19.04 9.52
CA ASP A 377 47.06 18.01 10.34
C ASP A 377 47.52 16.61 9.89
N GLU A 378 47.55 15.66 10.84
CA GLU A 378 48.01 14.29 10.61
C GLU A 378 46.87 13.29 10.75
N CYS A 379 46.75 12.35 9.81
CA CYS A 379 45.82 11.23 9.95
C CYS A 379 46.49 10.07 10.68
N GLN A 380 46.06 9.79 11.91
CA GLN A 380 46.56 8.66 12.71
C GLN A 380 46.51 7.31 11.96
N GLN A 381 45.52 7.08 11.10
CA GLN A 381 45.44 5.85 10.31
C GLN A 381 46.45 5.81 9.16
N CYS A 382 46.78 6.94 8.53
CA CYS A 382 47.86 7.01 7.55
C CYS A 382 49.22 6.78 8.23
N CYS A 383 49.51 7.50 9.31
CA CYS A 383 50.73 7.32 10.09
C CYS A 383 50.90 5.86 10.54
N PHE A 384 49.83 5.21 11.00
CA PHE A 384 49.84 3.79 11.39
C PHE A 384 50.19 2.83 10.24
N VAL A 385 49.76 3.11 9.00
CA VAL A 385 50.17 2.34 7.82
C VAL A 385 51.67 2.51 7.61
N ASP A 386 52.14 3.76 7.55
CA ASP A 386 53.52 4.08 7.22
C ASP A 386 54.50 3.60 8.31
N GLU A 387 54.12 3.68 9.59
CA GLU A 387 54.83 3.08 10.73
C GLU A 387 54.93 1.56 10.62
N THR A 388 53.83 0.88 10.25
CA THR A 388 53.80 -0.58 10.10
C THR A 388 54.70 -1.04 8.94
N LEU A 389 54.64 -0.36 7.79
CA LEU A 389 55.50 -0.66 6.64
C LEU A 389 56.98 -0.39 6.96
N SER A 390 57.28 0.73 7.62
CA SER A 390 58.64 1.09 8.04
C SER A 390 59.22 0.11 9.06
N PHE A 391 58.40 -0.38 9.99
CA PHE A 391 58.81 -1.42 10.95
C PHE A 391 59.19 -2.72 10.21
N ILE A 392 58.35 -3.19 9.29
CA ILE A 392 58.61 -4.43 8.52
C ILE A 392 59.88 -4.30 7.68
N LEU A 393 60.07 -3.17 6.99
CA LEU A 393 61.29 -2.89 6.22
C LEU A 393 62.54 -2.92 7.12
N LYS A 394 62.48 -2.24 8.27
CA LYS A 394 63.58 -2.21 9.23
C LYS A 394 63.91 -3.61 9.77
N SER A 395 62.92 -4.38 10.21
CA SER A 395 63.13 -5.74 10.68
C SER A 395 63.62 -6.70 9.58
N ALA A 396 63.23 -6.48 8.32
CA ALA A 396 63.77 -7.22 7.18
C ALA A 396 65.24 -6.88 6.90
N ILE A 397 65.68 -5.63 7.11
CA ILE A 397 67.09 -5.20 6.99
C ILE A 397 67.93 -5.74 8.16
N GLU A 398 67.39 -5.77 9.37
CA GLU A 398 68.10 -6.25 10.58
C GLU A 398 68.27 -7.78 10.62
N ARG A 399 67.45 -8.53 9.88
CA ARG A 399 67.53 -9.99 9.78
C ARG A 399 68.61 -10.48 8.80
N HIS A 400 69.30 -11.55 9.16
CA HIS A 400 70.14 -12.30 8.24
C HIS A 400 69.29 -13.24 7.35
N TRP A 401 69.45 -13.10 6.04
CA TRP A 401 68.79 -13.93 5.02
C TRP A 401 69.82 -14.66 4.17
N ASP A 402 69.47 -15.84 3.66
CA ASP A 402 70.31 -16.58 2.70
C ASP A 402 70.46 -15.85 1.35
N ASN A 403 69.45 -15.07 0.96
CA ASN A 403 69.46 -14.19 -0.20
C ASN A 403 68.82 -12.83 0.16
N PRO A 404 69.59 -11.91 0.76
CA PRO A 404 69.05 -10.65 1.25
C PRO A 404 68.57 -9.74 0.12
N GLU A 405 69.25 -9.73 -1.03
CA GLU A 405 68.86 -8.91 -2.19
C GLU A 405 67.44 -9.23 -2.68
N ALA A 406 67.12 -10.53 -2.82
CA ALA A 406 65.79 -10.95 -3.28
C ALA A 406 64.68 -10.65 -2.26
N VAL A 407 64.95 -10.78 -0.96
CA VAL A 407 63.95 -10.52 0.09
C VAL A 407 63.73 -9.01 0.28
N LEU A 408 64.80 -8.21 0.33
CA LEU A 408 64.70 -6.76 0.44
C LEU A 408 64.00 -6.17 -0.79
N PHE A 409 64.35 -6.60 -2.01
CA PHE A 409 63.63 -6.20 -3.22
C PHE A 409 62.14 -6.58 -3.16
N LYS A 410 61.78 -7.77 -2.64
CA LYS A 410 60.37 -8.18 -2.47
C LYS A 410 59.64 -7.24 -1.50
N VAL A 411 60.27 -6.86 -0.38
CA VAL A 411 59.69 -5.95 0.63
C VAL A 411 59.56 -4.52 0.09
N GLU A 412 60.62 -3.97 -0.50
CA GLU A 412 60.62 -2.63 -1.09
C GLU A 412 59.59 -2.51 -2.22
N LYS A 413 59.51 -3.50 -3.12
CA LYS A 413 58.49 -3.53 -4.16
C LYS A 413 57.09 -3.59 -3.57
N ALA A 414 56.84 -4.46 -2.58
CA ALA A 414 55.52 -4.55 -1.95
C ALA A 414 55.12 -3.23 -1.25
N ILE A 415 56.06 -2.53 -0.62
CA ILE A 415 55.81 -1.20 -0.06
C ILE A 415 55.47 -0.19 -1.16
N ALA A 416 56.21 -0.19 -2.28
CA ALA A 416 55.94 0.66 -3.43
C ALA A 416 54.56 0.37 -4.06
N ASP A 417 54.19 -0.90 -4.26
CA ASP A 417 52.90 -1.31 -4.80
C ASP A 417 51.72 -0.88 -3.87
N ILE A 418 51.93 -0.84 -2.54
CA ILE A 418 50.95 -0.31 -1.58
C ILE A 418 50.82 1.22 -1.69
N TYR A 419 51.93 1.95 -1.86
CA TYR A 419 51.87 3.39 -2.12
C TYR A 419 51.26 3.71 -3.49
N GLU A 420 51.51 2.92 -4.54
CA GLU A 420 50.83 3.07 -5.82
C GLU A 420 49.32 2.83 -5.69
N TRP A 421 48.89 1.88 -4.84
CA TRP A 421 47.47 1.70 -4.52
C TRP A 421 46.90 2.91 -3.75
N LYS A 422 47.62 3.48 -2.79
CA LYS A 422 47.26 4.74 -2.10
C LYS A 422 47.09 5.89 -3.11
N SER A 423 48.06 6.09 -4.00
CA SER A 423 48.00 7.08 -5.08
C SER A 423 46.89 6.80 -6.11
N HIS A 424 46.60 5.54 -6.42
CA HIS A 424 45.47 5.18 -7.30
C HIS A 424 44.11 5.55 -6.68
N ILE A 425 43.97 5.47 -5.35
CA ILE A 425 42.75 5.89 -4.66
C ILE A 425 42.56 7.43 -4.68
N LEU A 426 43.66 8.18 -4.74
CA LEU A 426 43.66 9.65 -4.80
C LEU A 426 43.34 10.21 -6.21
N ARG A 427 43.31 9.37 -7.25
CA ARG A 427 43.03 9.73 -8.66
C ARG A 427 41.56 9.53 -9.02
#